data_AF-A0A967K398-F1
#
_entry.id   AF-A0A967K398-F1
#
_cell.length_a   1.000
_cell.length_b   1.000
_cell.length_c   1.000
_cell.angle_alpha   90.00
_cell.angle_beta   90.00
_cell.angle_gamma   90.00
#
_symmetry.space_group_name_H-M   'P 1'
#
loop_
_entity.id
_entity.type
_entity.pdbx_description
1 polymer ?
#
loop_
_entity_poly.entity_id
_entity_poly.type
_entity_poly.pdbx_seq_one_letter_code
_entity_poly.pdbx_strand_id
1 'polypeptide(L)'
;YVRGTIVLDRPRIAIVGSRTASRYGRRFTEELGRGLALRGFQIVSGGARGIDTCAHRGALDAGGSTIAVFGSGLLEPCPPEKYA
;
A
#
# COMPACT_ATOMS: atom_id res chain seq x y z
N TYR A 1 -2.26 5.89 -17.17
CA TYR A 1 -3.04 4.64 -17.24
C TYR A 1 -3.50 4.25 -15.85
N VAL A 2 -4.64 3.56 -15.71
CA VAL A 2 -5.18 3.04 -14.44
C VAL A 2 -5.67 1.61 -14.65
N ARG A 3 -5.45 0.73 -13.67
CA ARG A 3 -6.03 -0.61 -13.61
C ARG A 3 -6.75 -0.80 -12.29
N GLY A 4 -8.01 -1.24 -12.33
CA GLY A 4 -8.88 -1.37 -11.16
C GLY A 4 -9.76 -0.13 -10.93
N THR A 5 -10.21 0.04 -9.69
CA THR A 5 -11.20 1.07 -9.31
C THR A 5 -10.57 2.08 -8.36
N ILE A 6 -10.73 3.37 -8.64
CA ILE A 6 -10.32 4.45 -7.74
C ILE A 6 -11.55 4.99 -7.04
N VAL A 7 -11.58 4.89 -5.71
CA VAL A 7 -12.61 5.48 -4.85
C VAL A 7 -12.24 6.94 -4.57
N LEU A 8 -13.00 7.90 -5.11
CA LEU A 8 -12.64 9.32 -5.12
C LEU A 8 -13.14 10.12 -3.91
N ASP A 9 -14.13 9.60 -3.19
CA ASP A 9 -14.83 10.25 -2.07
C ASP A 9 -14.18 9.99 -0.70
N ARG A 10 -13.02 9.31 -0.67
CA ARG A 10 -12.29 8.99 0.57
C ARG A 10 -11.04 9.86 0.76
N PRO A 11 -10.75 10.30 1.99
CA PRO A 11 -9.47 10.93 2.29
C PRO A 11 -8.34 9.91 2.07
N ARG A 12 -7.21 10.40 1.55
CA ARG A 12 -6.06 9.55 1.17
C ARG A 12 -4.85 9.89 2.02
N ILE A 13 -4.10 8.86 2.41
CA ILE A 13 -2.82 9.01 3.13
C ILE A 13 -1.76 8.21 2.38
N ALA A 14 -0.64 8.88 2.10
CA ALA A 14 0.54 8.22 1.58
C ALA A 14 1.33 7.58 2.74
N ILE A 15 1.65 6.29 2.60
CA ILE A 15 2.59 5.61 3.49
C ILE A 15 3.75 5.12 2.64
N VAL A 16 4.97 5.56 2.97
CA VAL A 16 6.19 5.23 2.24
C VAL A 16 7.28 4.84 3.22
N GLY A 17 8.25 4.04 2.78
CA GLY A 17 9.43 3.78 3.58
C GLY A 17 10.39 2.77 2.99
N SER A 18 11.22 2.17 3.86
CA SER A 18 12.33 1.31 3.43
C SER A 18 11.87 0.01 2.76
N ARG A 19 12.58 -0.34 1.67
CA ARG A 19 12.45 -1.65 1.00
C ARG A 19 12.96 -2.82 1.85
N THR A 20 13.81 -2.52 2.84
CA THR A 20 14.41 -3.49 3.76
C THR A 20 14.07 -3.11 5.20
N ALA A 21 12.77 -2.98 5.48
CA ALA A 21 12.27 -2.63 6.81
C ALA A 21 12.54 -3.75 7.83
N SER A 22 12.83 -3.34 9.07
CA SER A 22 12.93 -4.23 10.22
C SER A 22 11.60 -4.93 10.50
N ARG A 23 11.63 -6.03 11.25
CA ARG A 23 10.40 -6.74 11.66
C ARG A 23 9.42 -5.83 12.41
N TYR A 24 9.94 -4.96 13.27
CA TYR A 24 9.15 -3.96 13.98
C TYR A 24 8.51 -2.96 13.02
N GLY A 25 9.30 -2.39 12.09
CA GLY A 25 8.79 -1.42 11.12
C GLY A 25 7.67 -2.00 10.25
N ARG A 26 7.84 -3.25 9.79
CA ARG A 26 6.80 -3.96 9.03
C ARG A 26 5.50 -4.10 9.82
N ARG A 27 5.58 -4.61 11.05
CA ARG A 27 4.42 -4.81 11.92
C ARG A 27 3.72 -3.48 12.24
N PHE A 28 4.48 -2.47 12.61
CA PHE A 28 3.95 -1.13 12.90
C PHE A 28 3.21 -0.56 11.68
N THR A 29 3.79 -0.68 10.48
CA THR A 29 3.16 -0.19 9.26
C THR A 29 1.89 -0.95 8.91
N GLU A 30 1.85 -2.28 9.09
CA GLU A 30 0.62 -3.07 8.92
C GLU A 30 -0.48 -2.61 9.87
N GLU A 31 -0.16 -2.43 11.16
CA GLU A 31 -1.10 -1.96 12.18
C GLU A 31 -1.59 -0.52 11.88
N LEU A 32 -0.69 0.36 11.42
CA LEU A 32 -1.01 1.73 11.00
C LEU A 32 -1.96 1.74 9.78
N GLY A 33 -1.64 0.98 8.73
CA GLY A 33 -2.45 0.88 7.52
C GLY A 33 -3.86 0.36 7.84
N ARG A 34 -3.95 -0.68 8.69
CA ARG A 34 -5.21 -1.24 9.21
C ARG A 34 -6.02 -0.19 9.96
N GLY A 35 -5.39 0.51 10.90
CA GLY A 35 -6.04 1.53 11.72
C GLY A 35 -6.58 2.70 10.92
N LEU A 36 -5.86 3.14 9.89
CA LEU A 36 -6.29 4.21 8.99
C LEU A 36 -7.43 3.76 8.08
N ALA A 37 -7.35 2.55 7.52
CA ALA A 37 -8.40 1.98 6.68
C ALA A 37 -9.74 1.85 7.42
N LEU A 38 -9.71 1.37 8.67
CA LEU A 38 -10.91 1.28 9.54
C LEU A 38 -11.54 2.66 9.82
N ARG A 39 -10.78 3.75 9.68
CA ARG A 39 -11.26 5.13 9.83
C ARG A 39 -11.70 5.77 8.51
N GLY A 40 -11.77 4.98 7.43
CA GLY A 40 -12.23 5.43 6.11
C GLY A 40 -11.13 6.03 5.22
N PHE A 41 -9.87 6.00 5.65
CA PHE A 41 -8.77 6.45 4.79
C PHE A 41 -8.45 5.41 3.71
N GLN A 42 -8.10 5.88 2.52
CA GLN A 42 -7.52 5.07 1.46
C GLN A 42 -5.99 5.21 1.49
N ILE A 43 -5.30 4.07 1.60
CA ILE A 43 -3.83 4.07 1.64
C ILE A 43 -3.27 4.19 0.23
N VAL A 44 -2.29 5.06 0.04
CA VAL A 44 -1.56 5.24 -1.22
C VAL A 44 -0.09 4.90 -0.99
N SER A 45 0.51 4.07 -1.85
CA SER A 45 1.93 3.71 -1.76
C SER A 45 2.50 3.25 -3.10
N GLY A 46 3.79 2.93 -3.17
CA GLY A 46 4.51 2.62 -4.41
C GLY A 46 4.46 1.14 -4.84
N GLY A 47 3.87 0.26 -4.03
CA GLY A 47 3.85 -1.18 -4.30
C GLY A 47 5.22 -1.87 -4.21
N ALA A 48 6.23 -1.22 -3.62
CA ALA A 48 7.54 -1.83 -3.39
C ALA A 48 7.52 -2.83 -2.22
N ARG A 49 8.55 -3.68 -2.13
CA ARG A 49 8.80 -4.48 -0.93
C ARG A 49 8.89 -3.63 0.33
N GLY A 50 8.66 -4.25 1.48
CA GLY A 50 8.88 -3.61 2.78
C GLY A 50 7.68 -2.79 3.21
N ILE A 51 7.90 -1.50 3.49
CA ILE A 51 6.88 -0.62 4.06
C ILE A 51 5.65 -0.48 3.14
N ASP A 52 5.85 -0.32 1.83
CA ASP A 52 4.74 -0.16 0.89
C ASP A 52 3.82 -1.40 0.87
N THR A 53 4.37 -2.61 0.71
CA THR A 53 3.61 -3.87 0.81
C THR A 53 2.86 -3.98 2.15
N CYS A 54 3.52 -3.68 3.27
CA CYS A 54 2.92 -3.74 4.60
C CYS A 54 1.76 -2.75 4.75
N ALA A 55 1.89 -1.54 4.21
CA ALA A 55 0.84 -0.51 4.26
C ALA A 55 -0.41 -0.94 3.47
N HIS A 56 -0.20 -1.46 2.25
CA HIS A 56 -1.27 -2.01 1.43
C HIS A 56 -1.96 -3.19 2.11
N ARG A 57 -1.18 -4.13 2.66
CA ARG A 57 -1.71 -5.33 3.34
C ARG A 57 -2.55 -4.96 4.55
N GLY A 58 -2.06 -4.10 5.43
CA GLY A 58 -2.82 -3.63 6.60
C GLY A 58 -4.17 -3.03 6.21
N ALA A 59 -4.21 -2.22 5.14
CA ALA A 59 -5.44 -1.63 4.65
C ALA A 59 -6.42 -2.67 4.07
N LEU A 60 -5.93 -3.61 3.26
CA LEU A 60 -6.73 -4.67 2.65
C LEU A 60 -7.29 -5.64 3.70
N ASP A 61 -6.49 -6.00 4.71
CA ASP A 61 -6.89 -6.86 5.84
C ASP A 61 -7.99 -6.22 6.71
N ALA A 62 -8.16 -4.91 6.63
CA ALA A 62 -9.27 -4.16 7.24
C ALA A 62 -10.51 -4.04 6.35
N GLY A 63 -10.49 -4.60 5.13
CA GLY A 63 -11.53 -4.37 4.12
C GLY A 63 -11.51 -2.96 3.52
N GLY A 64 -10.40 -2.24 3.69
CA GLY A 64 -10.20 -0.90 3.13
C GLY A 64 -9.80 -0.92 1.65
N SER A 65 -9.79 0.26 1.04
CA SER A 65 -9.29 0.46 -0.32
C SER A 65 -7.85 0.98 -0.32
N THR A 66 -7.07 0.66 -1.34
CA THR A 66 -5.71 1.16 -1.50
C THR A 66 -5.36 1.45 -2.96
N ILE A 67 -4.38 2.33 -3.19
CA ILE A 67 -3.86 2.71 -4.51
C ILE A 67 -2.35 2.48 -4.54
N ALA A 68 -1.89 1.63 -5.46
CA ALA A 68 -0.47 1.48 -5.76
C ALA A 68 -0.07 2.38 -6.94
N VAL A 69 1.00 3.15 -6.77
CA VAL A 69 1.56 4.06 -7.79
C VAL A 69 2.91 3.51 -8.25
N PHE A 70 2.93 2.88 -9.41
CA PHE A 70 4.15 2.28 -9.96
C PHE A 70 4.95 3.28 -10.80
N GLY A 71 6.28 3.23 -10.66
CA GLY A 71 7.22 3.97 -11.52
C GLY A 71 7.49 3.29 -12.86
N SER A 72 6.87 2.14 -13.13
CA SER A 72 7.00 1.36 -14.37
C SER A 72 5.65 1.21 -15.07
N GLY A 73 5.65 0.63 -16.27
CA GLY A 73 4.42 0.35 -17.01
C GLY A 73 3.50 -0.62 -16.25
N LEU A 74 2.18 -0.42 -16.33
CA LEU A 74 1.20 -1.26 -15.61
C LEU A 74 1.17 -2.73 -16.05
N LEU A 75 1.75 -3.04 -17.21
CA LEU A 75 1.91 -4.41 -17.72
C LEU A 75 3.17 -5.09 -17.15
N GLU A 76 4.14 -4.31 -16.69
CA GLU A 76 5.39 -4.76 -16.07
C GLU A 76 5.64 -4.00 -14.76
N PRO A 77 4.82 -4.23 -13.72
CA PRO A 77 4.97 -3.55 -12.44
C PRO A 77 6.29 -3.93 -11.76
N CYS A 78 7.00 -2.91 -11.26
CA CYS A 78 8.26 -3.06 -10.53
C CYS A 78 8.04 -2.81 -9.03
N PRO A 79 8.52 -3.70 -8.13
CA PRO A 79 9.19 -4.96 -8.42
C PRO A 79 8.18 -6.04 -8.88
N PRO A 80 8.59 -6.99 -9.75
CA PRO A 80 7.68 -8.05 -10.19
C PRO A 80 7.23 -8.92 -9.00
N GLU A 81 6.01 -9.46 -9.10
CA GLU A 81 5.26 -10.17 -8.04
C GLU A 81 6.07 -11.24 -7.30
N LYS A 82 7.04 -11.88 -7.97
CA LYS A 82 8.01 -12.82 -7.37
C LYS A 82 8.88 -12.22 -6.26
N TYR A 83 8.86 -10.91 -6.09
CA TYR A 83 9.59 -10.20 -5.06
C TYR A 83 8.67 -9.50 -4.06
N ALA A 84 7.34 -9.48 -4.23
CA ALA A 84 6.42 -8.74 -3.35
C ALA A 84 6.31 -9.33 -1.93
#